data_AF-A0A139P4J4-F1
#
_entry.id   AF-A0A139P4J4-F1
#
_cell.length_a   1.000
_cell.length_b   1.000
_cell.length_c   1.000
_cell.angle_alpha   90.00
_cell.angle_beta   90.00
_cell.angle_gamma   90.00
#
_symmetry.space_group_name_H-M   'P 1'
#
loop_
_entity.id
_entity.type
_entity.pdbx_description
1 polymer ?
#
loop_
_entity_poly.entity_id
_entity_poly.type
_entity_poly.pdbx_seq_one_letter_code
_entity_poly.pdbx_strand_id
1 'polypeptide(L)'
;MFVLRFNSWFYSTKTLKTFFWLRWIATIAFGLAFLFGFGLNLAYLMTLHGSRLITMTFSVSFIIGLLVLLWTVIRGRREAIVPVLLMILLPSTLLTEFGVTADLYLLLLFFVCYLESSHRRFVVNVAAKLSKEFSPIYSKRLANKNQSRLYRHAYRVLGLLNLDDFRLVREVTKVSSDKVQGLSEKEFIRTFKIKGLLGSTTIKDELYSSPQKSWFFLRRKW
;
A
#
# COMPACT_ATOMS: atom_id res chain seq x y z
N MET A 1 20.31 -14.48 16.90
CA MET A 1 19.29 -15.48 16.51
C MET A 1 17.87 -14.89 16.44
N PHE A 2 17.44 -14.08 17.41
CA PHE A 2 16.12 -13.42 17.43
C PHE A 2 15.79 -12.55 16.20
N VAL A 3 16.73 -11.74 15.73
CA VAL A 3 16.51 -10.86 14.55
C VAL A 3 16.28 -11.66 13.26
N LEU A 4 16.90 -12.83 13.13
CA LEU A 4 16.67 -13.73 11.99
C LEU A 4 15.32 -14.44 12.11
N ARG A 5 14.92 -14.88 13.32
CA ARG A 5 13.59 -15.44 13.60
C ARG A 5 12.47 -14.43 13.39
N PHE A 6 12.67 -13.18 13.78
CA PHE A 6 11.70 -12.10 13.56
C PHE A 6 11.59 -11.75 12.07
N ASN A 7 12.70 -11.69 11.33
CA ASN A 7 12.67 -11.53 9.87
C ASN A 7 11.97 -12.72 9.18
N SER A 8 12.26 -13.95 9.60
CA SER A 8 11.66 -15.14 9.02
C SER A 8 10.18 -15.25 9.30
N TRP A 9 9.75 -14.81 10.48
CA TRP A 9 8.35 -14.69 10.81
C TRP A 9 7.73 -13.58 9.98
N PHE A 10 8.20 -12.33 10.08
CA PHE A 10 7.57 -11.17 9.45
C PHE A 10 7.39 -11.31 7.93
N TYR A 11 8.38 -11.83 7.19
CA TYR A 11 8.39 -11.88 5.72
C TYR A 11 7.95 -13.21 5.08
N SER A 12 7.28 -14.10 5.82
CA SER A 12 6.71 -15.34 5.27
C SER A 12 5.39 -15.09 4.52
N THR A 13 5.00 -15.99 3.59
CA THR A 13 3.67 -15.94 2.97
C THR A 13 2.55 -16.19 3.98
N LYS A 14 2.82 -16.93 5.06
CA LYS A 14 1.88 -17.15 6.17
C LYS A 14 1.61 -15.88 6.95
N THR A 15 2.64 -15.09 7.25
CA THR A 15 2.46 -13.82 7.96
C THR A 15 1.83 -12.75 7.09
N LEU A 16 2.11 -12.73 5.78
CA LEU A 16 1.38 -11.86 4.86
C LEU A 16 -0.13 -12.15 4.91
N LYS A 17 -0.54 -13.42 4.98
CA LYS A 17 -1.95 -13.82 5.15
C LYS A 17 -2.51 -13.37 6.50
N THR A 18 -1.77 -13.55 7.60
CA THR A 18 -2.23 -13.06 8.92
C THR A 18 -2.33 -11.55 8.96
N PHE A 19 -1.37 -10.81 8.38
CA PHE A 19 -1.44 -9.34 8.27
C PHE A 19 -2.63 -8.89 7.41
N PHE A 20 -2.97 -9.63 6.36
CA PHE A 20 -4.15 -9.34 5.56
C PHE A 20 -5.46 -9.51 6.34
N TRP A 21 -5.61 -10.62 7.07
CA TRP A 21 -6.79 -10.85 7.91
C TRP A 21 -6.85 -9.87 9.09
N LEU A 22 -5.72 -9.61 9.74
CA LEU A 22 -5.61 -8.61 10.80
C LEU A 22 -5.98 -7.22 10.27
N ARG A 23 -5.51 -6.87 9.05
CA ARG A 23 -5.91 -5.63 8.38
C ARG A 23 -7.43 -5.60 8.19
N TRP A 24 -8.05 -6.66 7.69
CA TRP A 24 -9.51 -6.68 7.51
C TRP A 24 -10.28 -6.52 8.82
N ILE A 25 -9.91 -7.26 9.86
CA ILE A 25 -10.53 -7.18 11.18
C ILE A 25 -10.34 -5.78 11.75
N ALA A 26 -9.11 -5.25 11.70
CA ALA A 26 -8.81 -3.89 12.12
C ALA A 26 -9.58 -2.85 11.30
N THR A 27 -9.75 -3.05 9.99
CA THR A 27 -10.52 -2.16 9.11
C THR A 27 -11.98 -2.10 9.53
N ILE A 28 -12.58 -3.25 9.84
CA ILE A 28 -13.97 -3.33 10.28
C ILE A 28 -14.10 -2.69 11.68
N ALA A 29 -13.23 -3.05 12.61
CA ALA A 29 -13.24 -2.54 13.98
C ALA A 29 -13.01 -1.01 14.03
N PHE A 30 -12.02 -0.51 13.31
CA PHE A 30 -11.76 0.94 13.21
C PHE A 30 -12.84 1.67 12.44
N GLY A 31 -13.43 1.06 11.40
CA GLY A 31 -14.57 1.63 10.70
C GLY A 31 -15.79 1.81 11.61
N LEU A 32 -16.10 0.81 12.44
CA LEU A 32 -17.18 0.91 13.43
C LEU A 32 -16.88 1.94 14.53
N ALA A 33 -15.65 1.94 15.07
CA ALA A 33 -15.23 2.94 16.07
C ALA A 33 -15.26 4.37 15.52
N PHE A 34 -14.85 4.55 14.26
CA PHE A 34 -14.93 5.84 13.55
C PHE A 34 -16.38 6.29 13.40
N LEU A 35 -17.28 5.43 12.90
CA LEU A 35 -18.70 5.76 12.74
C LEU A 35 -19.36 6.12 14.07
N PHE A 36 -19.00 5.40 15.14
CA PHE A 36 -19.48 5.70 16.48
C PHE A 36 -18.96 7.05 16.99
N GLY A 37 -17.65 7.32 16.90
CA GLY A 37 -17.07 8.60 17.31
C GLY A 37 -17.61 9.78 16.49
N PHE A 38 -17.81 9.58 15.19
CA PHE A 38 -18.42 10.56 14.30
C PHE A 38 -19.90 10.83 14.66
N GLY A 39 -20.66 9.78 14.98
CA GLY A 39 -22.05 9.89 15.44
C GLY A 39 -22.17 10.65 16.76
N LEU A 40 -21.29 10.36 17.73
CA LEU A 40 -21.22 11.08 18.99
C LEU A 40 -20.84 12.56 18.80
N ASN A 41 -19.88 12.85 17.92
CA ASN A 41 -19.51 14.21 17.57
C ASN A 41 -20.69 15.00 16.98
N LEU A 42 -21.44 14.41 16.05
CA LEU A 42 -22.65 15.04 15.50
C LEU A 42 -23.73 15.26 16.56
N ALA A 43 -23.99 14.27 17.42
CA ALA A 43 -24.95 14.40 18.50
C ALA A 43 -24.55 15.53 19.49
N TYR A 44 -23.28 15.57 19.88
CA TYR A 44 -22.74 16.59 20.78
C TYR A 44 -22.88 18.00 20.20
N LEU A 45 -22.47 18.18 18.95
CA LEU A 45 -22.67 19.43 18.24
C LEU A 45 -24.17 19.79 18.23
N MET A 46 -25.06 18.85 17.88
CA MET A 46 -26.51 19.12 17.79
C MET A 46 -27.09 19.61 19.12
N THR A 47 -26.60 19.09 20.24
CA THR A 47 -26.99 19.57 21.58
C THR A 47 -26.49 20.98 21.89
N LEU A 48 -25.28 21.34 21.45
CA LEU A 48 -24.65 22.62 21.77
C LEU A 48 -25.10 23.78 20.87
N HIS A 49 -25.31 23.54 19.57
CA HIS A 49 -25.54 24.60 18.58
C HIS A 49 -26.90 24.50 17.89
N GLY A 50 -27.71 23.52 18.32
CA GLY A 50 -29.03 23.25 17.76
C GLY A 50 -28.97 22.52 16.42
N SER A 51 -29.97 21.67 16.17
CA SER A 51 -30.03 20.80 14.98
C SER A 51 -30.00 21.56 13.66
N ARG A 52 -30.66 22.73 13.57
CA ARG A 52 -30.73 23.55 12.34
C ARG A 52 -29.38 24.09 11.88
N LEU A 53 -28.55 24.57 12.81
CA LEU A 53 -27.28 25.20 12.46
C LEU A 53 -26.30 24.15 11.92
N ILE A 54 -26.21 22.99 12.57
CA ILE A 54 -25.32 21.90 12.18
C ILE A 54 -25.76 21.18 10.92
N THR A 55 -27.06 20.94 10.76
CA THR A 55 -27.57 20.39 9.50
C THR A 55 -27.28 21.33 8.33
N MET A 56 -27.39 22.66 8.49
CA MET A 56 -27.00 23.61 7.44
C MET A 56 -25.48 23.61 7.16
N THR A 57 -24.63 23.64 8.19
CA THR A 57 -23.17 23.70 7.98
C THR A 57 -22.63 22.40 7.38
N PHE A 58 -23.04 21.25 7.90
CA PHE A 58 -22.54 19.95 7.43
C PHE A 58 -23.19 19.50 6.13
N SER A 59 -24.47 19.82 5.86
CA SER A 59 -25.09 19.46 4.58
C SER A 59 -24.38 20.10 3.39
N VAL A 60 -23.95 21.35 3.51
CA VAL A 60 -23.19 22.03 2.45
C VAL A 60 -21.86 21.33 2.19
N SER A 61 -21.10 21.00 3.25
CA SER A 61 -19.83 20.27 3.14
C SER A 61 -20.03 18.88 2.52
N PHE A 62 -21.08 18.17 2.95
CA PHE A 62 -21.39 16.81 2.48
C PHE A 62 -21.87 16.81 1.02
N ILE A 63 -22.70 17.77 0.62
CA ILE A 63 -23.21 17.93 -0.75
C ILE A 63 -22.06 18.31 -1.71
N ILE A 64 -21.28 19.34 -1.38
CA ILE A 64 -20.10 19.74 -2.17
C ILE A 64 -19.12 18.56 -2.24
N GLY A 65 -18.93 17.89 -1.12
CA GLY A 65 -18.09 16.72 -1.02
C GLY A 65 -18.51 15.57 -1.93
N LEU A 66 -19.79 15.21 -1.89
CA LEU A 66 -20.39 14.19 -2.74
C LEU A 66 -20.26 14.56 -4.23
N LEU A 67 -20.48 15.82 -4.60
CA LEU A 67 -20.33 16.30 -5.97
C LEU A 67 -18.89 16.18 -6.48
N VAL A 68 -17.90 16.57 -5.67
CA VAL A 68 -16.48 16.45 -6.03
C VAL A 68 -16.05 14.98 -6.09
N LEU A 69 -16.62 14.13 -5.23
CA LEU A 69 -16.36 12.70 -5.21
C LEU A 69 -16.95 12.01 -6.45
N LEU A 70 -18.19 12.32 -6.82
CA LEU A 70 -18.81 11.87 -8.07
C LEU A 70 -18.02 12.36 -9.28
N TRP A 71 -17.60 13.62 -9.30
CA TRP A 71 -16.78 14.19 -10.37
C TRP A 71 -15.43 13.47 -10.52
N THR A 72 -14.75 13.17 -9.42
CA THR A 72 -13.47 12.44 -9.44
C THR A 72 -13.64 10.98 -9.86
N VAL A 73 -14.76 10.34 -9.49
CA VAL A 73 -15.14 9.01 -9.98
C VAL A 73 -15.41 9.02 -11.49
N ILE A 74 -16.17 9.99 -11.99
CA ILE A 74 -16.49 10.15 -13.42
C ILE A 74 -15.21 10.37 -14.25
N ARG A 75 -14.27 11.20 -13.76
CA ARG A 75 -12.97 11.43 -14.42
C ARG A 75 -11.99 10.25 -14.29
N GLY A 76 -12.37 9.16 -13.64
CA GLY A 76 -11.52 7.98 -13.43
C GLY A 76 -10.30 8.22 -12.54
N ARG A 77 -10.22 9.38 -11.85
CA ARG A 77 -9.09 9.75 -10.98
C ARG A 77 -9.28 9.15 -9.59
N ARG A 78 -9.19 7.82 -9.50
CA ARG A 78 -9.38 7.07 -8.26
C ARG A 78 -8.40 7.45 -7.14
N GLU A 79 -7.25 8.01 -7.50
CA GLU A 79 -6.23 8.51 -6.58
C GLU A 79 -6.68 9.76 -5.81
N ALA A 80 -7.62 10.54 -6.36
CA ALA A 80 -8.13 11.77 -5.74
C ALA A 80 -9.35 11.54 -4.82
N ILE A 81 -9.93 10.33 -4.81
CA ILE A 81 -11.14 10.03 -4.01
C ILE A 81 -10.83 10.11 -2.52
N VAL A 82 -9.72 9.51 -2.09
CA VAL A 82 -9.29 9.48 -0.68
C VAL A 82 -9.03 10.89 -0.12
N PRO A 83 -8.23 11.76 -0.78
CA PRO A 83 -8.01 13.12 -0.27
C PRO A 83 -9.27 14.00 -0.29
N VAL A 84 -10.19 13.80 -1.24
CA VAL A 84 -11.48 14.51 -1.26
C VAL A 84 -12.33 14.10 -0.05
N LEU A 85 -12.45 12.79 0.22
CA LEU A 85 -13.13 12.27 1.42
C LEU A 85 -12.54 12.83 2.73
N LEU A 86 -11.21 12.89 2.81
CA LEU A 86 -10.51 13.47 3.94
C LEU A 86 -10.86 14.95 4.11
N MET A 87 -10.85 15.75 3.05
CA MET A 87 -11.21 17.18 3.13
C MET A 87 -12.66 17.44 3.58
N ILE A 88 -13.59 16.53 3.31
CA ILE A 88 -14.99 16.68 3.68
C ILE A 88 -15.22 16.28 5.15
N LEU A 89 -14.54 15.24 5.60
CA LEU A 89 -14.79 14.63 6.91
C LEU A 89 -13.92 15.23 8.03
N LEU A 90 -12.66 15.61 7.76
CA LEU A 90 -11.70 16.15 8.75
C LEU A 90 -12.10 17.49 9.40
N PRO A 91 -12.63 18.49 8.69
CA PRO A 91 -12.97 19.78 9.31
C PRO A 91 -14.08 19.63 10.37
N SER A 92 -14.84 18.56 10.24
CA SER A 92 -16.07 18.27 10.93
C SER A 92 -15.82 17.49 12.23
N THR A 93 -14.69 16.79 12.29
CA THR A 93 -14.21 15.96 13.41
C THR A 93 -13.24 16.69 14.34
N LEU A 94 -12.54 17.74 13.88
CA LEU A 94 -11.58 18.47 14.72
C LEU A 94 -12.22 19.37 15.80
N LEU A 95 -13.54 19.55 15.78
CA LEU A 95 -14.25 20.50 16.65
C LEU A 95 -14.52 19.95 18.06
N THR A 96 -14.42 18.63 18.25
CA THR A 96 -14.73 17.99 19.54
C THR A 96 -13.75 16.87 19.85
N GLU A 97 -13.62 16.54 21.13
CA GLU A 97 -12.80 15.42 21.59
C GLU A 97 -13.20 14.11 20.91
N PHE A 98 -14.50 13.88 20.70
CA PHE A 98 -15.02 12.69 20.02
C PHE A 98 -14.60 12.63 18.54
N GLY A 99 -14.58 13.76 17.84
CA GLY A 99 -14.13 13.75 16.45
C GLY A 99 -12.61 13.62 16.30
N VAL A 100 -11.81 14.19 17.21
CA VAL A 100 -10.35 13.98 17.24
C VAL A 100 -10.01 12.49 17.43
N THR A 101 -10.76 11.78 18.29
CA THR A 101 -10.57 10.33 18.44
C THR A 101 -10.91 9.56 17.15
N ALA A 102 -11.95 9.97 16.41
CA ALA A 102 -12.32 9.36 15.13
C ALA A 102 -11.19 9.53 14.09
N ASP A 103 -10.59 10.72 13.99
CA ASP A 103 -9.48 10.97 13.06
C ASP A 103 -8.22 10.16 13.38
N LEU A 104 -7.91 9.97 14.67
CA LEU A 104 -6.81 9.11 15.09
C LEU A 104 -7.02 7.65 14.67
N TYR A 105 -8.25 7.14 14.76
CA TYR A 105 -8.58 5.79 14.26
C TYR A 105 -8.41 5.68 12.75
N LEU A 106 -8.77 6.72 12.00
CA LEU A 106 -8.61 6.76 10.54
C LEU A 106 -7.12 6.78 10.15
N LEU A 107 -6.30 7.58 10.83
CA LEU A 107 -4.85 7.62 10.61
C LEU A 107 -4.20 6.27 10.91
N LEU A 108 -4.57 5.64 12.03
CA LEU A 108 -4.09 4.32 12.40
C LEU A 108 -4.48 3.25 11.36
N LEU A 109 -5.72 3.28 10.88
CA LEU A 109 -6.18 2.40 9.81
C LEU A 109 -5.37 2.59 8.52
N PHE A 110 -5.11 3.86 8.15
CA PHE A 110 -4.26 4.18 7.00
C PHE A 110 -2.85 3.60 7.17
N PHE A 111 -2.27 3.71 8.36
CA PHE A 111 -0.95 3.17 8.67
C PHE A 111 -0.90 1.63 8.54
N VAL A 112 -1.90 0.92 9.05
CA VAL A 112 -1.99 -0.55 8.92
C VAL A 112 -2.12 -0.96 7.44
N CYS A 113 -2.93 -0.24 6.66
CA CYS A 113 -3.06 -0.49 5.22
C CYS A 113 -1.75 -0.20 4.47
N TYR A 114 -1.04 0.85 4.85
CA TYR A 114 0.27 1.18 4.31
C TYR A 114 1.28 0.04 4.58
N LEU A 115 1.36 -0.45 5.81
CA LEU A 115 2.27 -1.54 6.18
C LEU A 115 1.98 -2.82 5.38
N GLU A 116 0.71 -3.24 5.28
CA GLU A 116 0.34 -4.43 4.48
C GLU A 116 0.70 -4.25 3.01
N SER A 117 0.36 -3.09 2.42
CA SER A 117 0.61 -2.84 1.00
C SER A 117 2.10 -2.79 0.68
N SER A 118 2.91 -2.21 1.58
CA SER A 118 4.36 -2.15 1.48
C SER A 118 4.97 -3.54 1.59
N HIS A 119 4.52 -4.33 2.56
CA HIS A 119 4.95 -5.71 2.75
C HIS A 119 4.61 -6.59 1.54
N ARG A 120 3.38 -6.49 1.04
CA ARG A 120 2.92 -7.22 -0.16
C ARG A 120 3.76 -6.87 -1.39
N ARG A 121 4.00 -5.58 -1.64
CA ARG A 121 4.85 -5.13 -2.75
C ARG A 121 6.28 -5.66 -2.61
N PHE A 122 6.85 -5.62 -1.41
CA PHE A 122 8.19 -6.11 -1.15
C PHE A 122 8.33 -7.61 -1.41
N VAL A 123 7.42 -8.42 -0.87
CA VAL A 123 7.42 -9.87 -1.05
C VAL A 123 7.28 -10.27 -2.52
N VAL A 124 6.34 -9.66 -3.25
CA VAL A 124 6.17 -9.95 -4.68
C VAL A 124 7.37 -9.44 -5.48
N ASN A 125 8.00 -8.31 -5.10
CA ASN A 125 9.24 -7.86 -5.74
C ASN A 125 10.37 -8.87 -5.59
N VAL A 126 10.55 -9.41 -4.39
CA VAL A 126 11.56 -10.44 -4.12
C VAL A 126 11.29 -11.68 -4.95
N ALA A 127 10.05 -12.18 -4.95
CA ALA A 127 9.67 -13.35 -5.75
C ALA A 127 9.86 -13.08 -7.26
N ALA A 128 9.39 -11.96 -7.79
CA ALA A 128 9.48 -11.64 -9.22
C ALA A 128 10.92 -11.45 -9.70
N LYS A 129 11.76 -10.79 -8.90
CA LYS A 129 13.10 -10.38 -9.31
C LYS A 129 14.18 -11.41 -9.01
N LEU A 130 14.03 -12.20 -7.95
CA LEU A 130 15.09 -13.07 -7.44
C LEU A 130 14.76 -14.56 -7.51
N SER A 131 13.54 -14.96 -7.85
CA SER A 131 13.22 -16.38 -8.06
C SER A 131 13.77 -16.89 -9.39
N LYS A 132 14.08 -18.19 -9.43
CA LYS A 132 14.47 -18.89 -10.66
C LYS A 132 13.31 -19.00 -11.66
N GLU A 133 12.08 -19.12 -11.15
CA GLU A 133 10.87 -19.31 -11.97
C GLU A 133 10.47 -18.04 -12.72
N PHE A 134 10.52 -16.89 -12.06
CA PHE A 134 10.02 -15.65 -12.64
C PHE A 134 11.12 -14.75 -13.21
N SER A 135 12.36 -14.83 -12.71
CA SER A 135 13.43 -13.92 -13.17
C SER A 135 14.21 -14.46 -14.36
N PRO A 136 14.24 -13.75 -15.51
CA PRO A 136 15.03 -14.14 -16.66
C PRO A 136 16.55 -13.94 -16.45
N ILE A 137 16.96 -13.12 -15.48
CA ILE A 137 18.37 -12.78 -15.17
C ILE A 137 18.80 -13.39 -13.82
N TYR A 138 18.11 -14.45 -13.39
CA TYR A 138 18.35 -15.09 -12.10
C TYR A 138 19.83 -15.42 -11.85
N SER A 139 20.51 -16.06 -12.82
CA SER A 139 21.91 -16.50 -12.68
C SER A 139 22.87 -15.33 -12.40
N LYS A 140 22.72 -14.21 -13.12
CA LYS A 140 23.55 -13.01 -12.91
C LYS A 140 23.22 -12.33 -11.58
N ARG A 141 21.95 -12.26 -11.20
CA ARG A 141 21.52 -11.70 -9.89
C ARG A 141 22.01 -12.56 -8.73
N LEU A 142 22.10 -13.88 -8.90
CA LEU A 142 22.57 -14.80 -7.87
C LEU A 142 24.08 -14.64 -7.63
N ALA A 143 24.87 -14.48 -8.70
CA ALA A 143 26.29 -14.19 -8.60
C ALA A 143 26.57 -12.90 -7.78
N ASN A 144 25.70 -11.90 -7.91
CA ASN A 144 25.81 -10.62 -7.20
C ASN A 144 25.17 -10.61 -5.80
N LYS A 145 24.73 -11.77 -5.27
CA LYS A 145 24.03 -11.88 -3.97
C LYS A 145 24.74 -11.16 -2.82
N ASN A 146 26.07 -11.19 -2.78
CA ASN A 146 26.86 -10.62 -1.68
C ASN A 146 27.22 -9.15 -1.85
N GLN A 147 26.98 -8.57 -3.04
CA GLN A 147 27.42 -7.21 -3.41
C GLN A 147 26.73 -6.12 -2.56
N SER A 148 25.50 -6.35 -2.10
CA SER A 148 24.75 -5.40 -1.27
C SER A 148 24.09 -6.08 -0.06
N ARG A 149 24.03 -5.38 1.07
CA ARG A 149 23.31 -5.83 2.28
C ARG A 149 21.84 -6.08 1.99
N LEU A 150 21.25 -5.29 1.11
CA LEU A 150 19.84 -5.39 0.76
C LEU A 150 19.56 -6.58 -0.17
N TYR A 151 20.44 -6.88 -1.12
CA TYR A 151 20.37 -8.11 -1.91
C TYR A 151 20.51 -9.34 -1.01
N ARG A 152 21.46 -9.33 -0.06
CA ARG A 152 21.58 -10.40 0.96
C ARG A 152 20.30 -10.57 1.77
N HIS A 153 19.65 -9.47 2.18
CA HIS A 153 18.37 -9.52 2.90
C HIS A 153 17.25 -10.07 2.01
N ALA A 154 17.11 -9.57 0.78
CA ALA A 154 16.11 -10.02 -0.18
C ALA A 154 16.24 -11.51 -0.52
N TYR A 155 17.46 -12.04 -0.67
CA TYR A 155 17.68 -13.48 -0.86
C TYR A 155 17.39 -14.31 0.38
N ARG A 156 17.59 -13.78 1.58
CA ARG A 156 17.13 -14.46 2.81
C ARG A 156 15.61 -14.53 2.85
N VAL A 157 14.94 -13.44 2.47
CA VAL A 157 13.47 -13.40 2.37
C VAL A 157 12.98 -14.37 1.31
N LEU A 158 13.62 -14.44 0.14
CA LEU A 158 13.28 -15.41 -0.90
C LEU A 158 13.28 -16.85 -0.38
N GLY A 159 14.26 -17.22 0.44
CA GLY A 159 14.34 -18.56 1.05
C GLY A 159 13.22 -18.86 2.07
N LEU A 160 12.42 -17.87 2.46
CA LEU A 160 11.30 -18.00 3.39
C LEU A 160 9.94 -17.97 2.69
N LEU A 161 9.93 -17.69 1.38
CA LEU A 161 8.73 -17.61 0.57
C LEU A 161 8.49 -18.95 -0.13
N ASN A 162 7.24 -19.40 -0.12
CA ASN A 162 6.81 -20.51 -0.98
C ASN A 162 6.47 -19.94 -2.35
N LEU A 163 7.24 -20.30 -3.38
CA LEU A 163 7.06 -19.77 -4.74
C LEU A 163 5.73 -20.22 -5.37
N ASP A 164 5.24 -21.41 -5.02
CA ASP A 164 3.95 -21.96 -5.47
C ASP A 164 2.74 -21.10 -5.07
N ASP A 165 2.88 -20.25 -4.04
CA ASP A 165 1.82 -19.32 -3.63
C ASP A 165 1.66 -18.15 -4.63
N PHE A 166 2.64 -17.90 -5.50
CA PHE A 166 2.63 -16.79 -6.45
C PHE A 166 2.23 -17.25 -7.85
N ARG A 167 1.30 -16.53 -8.48
CA ARG A 167 0.89 -16.76 -9.86
C ARG A 167 1.05 -15.49 -10.68
N LEU A 168 1.81 -15.58 -11.76
CA LEU A 168 1.90 -14.51 -12.76
C LEU A 168 0.59 -14.47 -13.55
N VAL A 169 -0.09 -13.32 -13.56
CA VAL A 169 -1.39 -13.13 -14.22
C VAL A 169 -1.23 -12.38 -15.53
N ARG A 170 -0.33 -11.41 -15.56
CA ARG A 170 -0.09 -10.58 -16.73
C ARG A 170 1.36 -10.13 -16.75
N GLU A 171 1.94 -10.17 -17.93
CA GLU A 171 3.26 -9.60 -18.20
C GLU A 171 3.14 -8.68 -19.41
N VAL A 172 3.61 -7.44 -19.28
CA VAL A 172 3.68 -6.47 -20.36
C VAL A 172 5.11 -5.98 -20.45
N THR A 173 5.74 -6.22 -21.59
CA THR A 173 7.07 -5.70 -21.88
C THR A 173 6.94 -4.29 -22.44
N LYS A 174 7.56 -3.32 -21.79
CA LYS A 174 7.76 -1.98 -22.35
C LYS A 174 9.21 -1.86 -22.78
N VAL A 175 9.43 -1.44 -24.02
CA VAL A 175 10.75 -1.04 -24.49
C VAL A 175 10.79 0.47 -24.39
N SER A 176 11.55 0.98 -23.43
CA SER A 176 11.85 2.41 -23.33
C SER A 176 13.18 2.65 -24.04
N SER A 177 13.18 3.51 -25.06
CA SER A 177 14.42 3.92 -25.74
C SER A 177 14.86 5.23 -25.11
N ASP A 178 15.95 5.20 -24.36
CA ASP A 178 16.53 6.43 -23.83
C ASP A 178 17.34 7.11 -24.95
N LYS A 179 16.70 8.05 -25.63
CA LYS A 179 17.24 8.71 -26.84
C LYS A 179 18.56 9.44 -26.57
N VAL A 180 18.85 9.79 -25.32
CA VAL A 180 20.05 10.55 -24.94
C VAL A 180 21.29 9.66 -24.82
N GLN A 181 21.12 8.41 -24.39
CA GLN A 181 22.23 7.45 -24.21
C GLN A 181 22.30 6.36 -25.29
N GLY A 182 21.30 6.29 -26.18
CA GLY A 182 21.25 5.28 -27.25
C GLY A 182 21.01 3.85 -26.74
N LEU A 183 20.60 3.70 -25.47
CA LEU A 183 20.36 2.41 -24.83
C LEU A 183 18.87 2.09 -24.87
N SER A 184 18.54 0.87 -25.31
CA SER A 184 17.17 0.35 -25.22
C SER A 184 17.00 -0.38 -23.89
N GLU A 185 16.22 0.21 -22.99
CA GLU A 185 15.88 -0.40 -21.70
C GLU A 185 14.60 -1.20 -21.85
N LYS A 186 14.67 -2.49 -21.54
CA LYS A 186 13.51 -3.38 -21.48
C LYS A 186 12.99 -3.39 -20.04
N GLU A 187 11.78 -2.86 -19.86
CA GLU A 187 11.03 -2.90 -18.61
C GLU A 187 9.96 -3.99 -18.67
N PHE A 188 9.92 -4.88 -17.67
CA PHE A 188 8.80 -5.80 -17.50
C PHE A 188 7.82 -5.26 -16.46
N ILE A 189 6.57 -5.05 -16.87
CA ILE A 189 5.46 -4.78 -15.94
C ILE A 189 4.72 -6.09 -15.71
N ARG A 190 4.86 -6.64 -14.50
CA ARG A 190 4.32 -7.94 -14.12
C ARG A 190 3.27 -7.81 -13.04
N THR A 191 2.14 -8.46 -13.23
CA THR A 191 1.05 -8.51 -12.26
C THR A 191 0.96 -9.91 -11.68
N PHE A 192 1.07 -10.00 -10.35
CA PHE A 192 0.99 -11.25 -9.61
C PHE A 192 -0.28 -11.32 -8.77
N LYS A 193 -0.84 -12.53 -8.67
CA LYS A 193 -1.82 -12.91 -7.63
C LYS A 193 -1.13 -13.82 -6.64
N ILE A 194 -1.45 -13.64 -5.36
CA ILE A 194 -0.94 -14.49 -4.28
C ILE A 194 -2.10 -15.34 -3.78
N LYS A 195 -1.88 -16.65 -3.65
CA LYS A 195 -2.89 -17.60 -3.18
C LYS A 195 -3.36 -17.21 -1.78
N GLY A 196 -4.68 -17.08 -1.59
CA GLY A 196 -5.29 -16.75 -0.30
C GLY A 196 -5.31 -15.25 0.05
N LEU A 197 -4.91 -14.37 -0.86
CA LEU A 197 -5.01 -12.92 -0.72
C LEU A 197 -5.92 -12.36 -1.81
N LEU A 198 -6.86 -11.48 -1.45
CA LEU A 198 -7.68 -10.78 -2.44
C LEU A 198 -6.90 -9.62 -3.04
N GLY A 199 -6.90 -9.54 -4.37
CA GLY A 199 -6.23 -8.49 -5.14
C GLY A 199 -4.99 -8.97 -5.90
N SER A 200 -4.55 -8.16 -6.83
CA SER A 200 -3.33 -8.38 -7.61
C SER A 200 -2.33 -7.27 -7.34
N THR A 201 -1.04 -7.61 -7.36
CA THR A 201 0.05 -6.64 -7.18
C THR A 201 0.84 -6.53 -8.46
N THR A 202 0.92 -5.32 -9.01
CA THR A 202 1.70 -5.02 -10.21
C THR A 202 3.05 -4.44 -9.80
N ILE A 203 4.11 -4.93 -10.45
CA ILE A 203 5.49 -4.56 -10.20
C ILE A 203 6.16 -4.22 -11.53
N LYS A 204 7.10 -3.28 -11.45
CA LYS A 204 8.04 -2.98 -12.52
C LYS A 204 9.38 -3.66 -12.23
N ASP A 205 9.84 -4.49 -13.15
CA ASP A 205 11.18 -5.07 -13.15
C ASP A 205 11.97 -4.50 -14.34
N GLU A 206 12.84 -3.54 -14.03
CA GLU A 206 13.90 -3.09 -14.92
C GLU A 206 15.01 -4.15 -14.82
N LEU A 207 15.36 -4.77 -15.96
CA LEU A 207 16.20 -5.97 -16.09
C LEU A 207 17.69 -5.78 -15.74
N TYR A 208 17.98 -5.20 -14.58
CA TYR A 208 19.35 -4.98 -14.13
C TYR A 208 19.95 -6.23 -13.49
N SER A 209 21.21 -6.50 -13.85
CA SER A 209 22.04 -7.58 -13.30
C SER A 209 22.72 -7.20 -11.99
N SER A 210 22.95 -5.91 -11.76
CA SER A 210 23.57 -5.34 -10.55
C SER A 210 22.58 -4.43 -9.80
N PRO A 211 22.77 -4.22 -8.49
CA PRO A 211 21.94 -3.29 -7.73
C PRO A 211 22.11 -1.87 -8.26
N GLN A 212 21.12 -1.37 -9.00
CA GLN A 212 21.02 0.06 -9.24
C GLN A 212 20.54 0.78 -7.98
N LYS A 213 20.93 2.05 -7.82
CA LYS A 213 20.38 2.96 -6.81
C LYS A 213 18.92 3.30 -7.15
N SER A 214 18.04 2.31 -7.28
CA SER A 214 16.61 2.54 -7.42
C SER A 214 16.05 2.96 -6.06
N TRP A 215 14.97 3.72 -6.06
CA TRP A 215 14.30 4.24 -4.85
C TRP A 215 13.97 3.15 -3.81
N PHE A 216 13.86 1.89 -4.23
CA PHE A 216 13.69 0.74 -3.35
C PHE A 216 14.96 0.34 -2.56
N PHE A 217 16.16 0.76 -2.98
CA PHE A 217 17.42 0.21 -2.49
C PHE A 217 18.45 1.21 -1.92
N LEU A 218 18.24 2.54 -1.87
CA LEU A 218 19.07 3.41 -1.01
C LEU A 218 18.51 4.85 -0.85
N ARG A 219 18.52 5.31 0.41
CA ARG A 219 18.46 6.71 0.83
C ARG A 219 19.70 7.44 0.30
N ARG A 220 19.51 8.61 -0.33
CA ARG A 220 20.57 9.53 -0.77
C ARG A 220 21.53 9.82 0.40
N LYS A 221 22.84 9.72 0.18
CA LYS A 221 23.79 10.58 0.88
C LYS A 221 23.73 11.93 0.18
N TRP A 222 23.51 12.96 0.99
CA TRP A 222 23.83 14.34 0.66
C TRP A 222 25.34 14.46 0.49
#